data_AF-A0A2E3B321-F1
#
_entry.id   AF-A0A2E3B321-F1
#
_cell.length_a   1.000
_cell.length_b   1.000
_cell.length_c   1.000
_cell.angle_alpha   90.00
_cell.angle_beta   90.00
_cell.angle_gamma   90.00
#
_symmetry.space_group_name_H-M   'P 1'
#
loop_
_entity.id
_entity.type
_entity.pdbx_description
1 polymer ?
#
loop_
_entity_poly.entity_id
_entity_poly.type
_entity_poly.pdbx_seq_one_letter_code
_entity_poly.pdbx_strand_id
1 'polypeptide(L)'
;MIVKNQTISARPLKNNDSFKVFTRIIKMSFKYKWKLFFGISAIFLSTGFSLYIPLLLGNAVDAANNLLSSNSGEASTINDSKNQLYFICFLLLISSIGRGTFSMIHVYFGESIGQHIGYELRMMYYEKLQRLSFSYHAGVHTGDLITRGILDVEGIRMFV
;
A
#
# COMPACT_ATOMS: atom_id res chain seq x y z
N MET A 1 -22.85 47.34 -6.86
CA MET A 1 -23.04 45.88 -6.72
C MET A 1 -21.70 45.30 -6.26
N ILE A 2 -21.51 45.17 -4.95
CA ILE A 2 -20.18 44.94 -4.33
C ILE A 2 -19.94 43.43 -4.24
N VAL A 3 -19.05 42.93 -5.09
CA VAL A 3 -18.47 41.59 -4.97
C VAL A 3 -17.57 41.61 -3.74
N LYS A 4 -18.11 41.18 -2.60
CA LYS A 4 -17.34 41.00 -1.38
C LYS A 4 -16.53 39.71 -1.54
N ASN A 5 -15.30 39.87 -2.00
CA ASN A 5 -14.29 38.82 -2.09
C ASN A 5 -14.07 38.23 -0.69
N GLN A 6 -14.78 37.15 -0.35
CA GLN A 6 -14.52 36.37 0.83
C GLN A 6 -13.28 35.51 0.57
N THR A 7 -12.10 36.11 0.77
CA THR A 7 -10.90 35.34 1.04
C THR A 7 -11.17 34.52 2.30
N ILE A 8 -11.50 33.24 2.13
CA ILE A 8 -11.51 32.27 3.21
C ILE A 8 -10.08 32.23 3.74
N SER A 9 -9.82 33.04 4.77
CA SER A 9 -8.55 33.07 5.47
C SER A 9 -8.34 31.68 6.07
N ALA A 10 -7.56 30.85 5.38
CA ALA A 10 -7.00 29.66 5.96
C ALA A 10 -6.11 30.14 7.12
N ARG A 11 -6.63 30.05 8.36
CA ARG A 11 -5.81 30.31 9.55
C ARG A 11 -4.58 29.41 9.43
N PRO A 12 -3.35 29.95 9.56
CA PRO A 12 -2.17 29.11 9.55
C PRO A 12 -2.32 28.10 10.69
N LEU A 13 -2.41 26.82 10.35
CA LEU A 13 -2.50 25.76 11.34
C LEU A 13 -1.23 25.85 12.18
N LYS A 14 -1.39 26.13 13.48
CA LYS A 14 -0.30 26.00 14.43
C LYS A 14 0.19 24.55 14.32
N ASN A 15 1.51 24.33 14.27
CA ASN A 15 2.09 23.01 13.96
C ASN A 15 1.44 21.84 14.73
N ASN A 16 1.03 22.06 15.98
CA ASN A 16 0.32 21.08 16.81
C ASN A 16 -1.07 20.64 16.29
N ASP A 17 -1.76 21.46 15.51
CA ASP A 17 -3.10 21.15 14.99
C ASP A 17 -3.02 20.26 13.73
N SER A 18 -1.97 20.40 12.93
CA SER A 18 -1.71 19.51 11.78
C SER A 18 -1.48 18.07 12.22
N PHE A 19 -0.64 17.85 13.25
CA PHE A 19 -0.41 16.52 13.82
C PHE A 19 -1.68 15.87 14.37
N LYS A 20 -2.61 16.66 14.94
CA LYS A 20 -3.92 16.16 15.40
C LYS A 20 -4.81 15.69 14.26
N VAL A 21 -4.77 16.35 13.10
CA VAL A 21 -5.52 15.93 11.92
C VAL A 21 -4.99 14.59 11.40
N PHE A 22 -3.67 14.46 11.25
CA PHE A 22 -3.05 13.19 10.83
C PHE A 22 -3.38 12.05 11.80
N THR A 23 -3.22 12.26 13.11
CA THR A 23 -3.57 11.24 14.10
C THR A 23 -5.06 10.89 14.10
N ARG A 24 -5.95 11.83 13.81
CA ARG A 24 -7.38 11.55 13.63
C ARG A 24 -7.64 10.66 12.42
N ILE A 25 -7.01 10.95 11.28
CA ILE A 25 -7.14 10.16 10.04
C ILE A 25 -6.57 8.75 10.26
N ILE A 26 -5.38 8.65 10.85
CA ILE A 26 -4.74 7.38 11.21
C ILE A 26 -5.66 6.58 12.14
N LYS A 27 -6.25 7.21 13.17
CA LYS A 27 -7.18 6.56 14.08
C LYS A 27 -8.44 6.03 13.40
N MET A 28 -8.96 6.73 12.37
CA MET A 28 -10.05 6.20 11.54
C MET A 28 -9.61 4.96 10.76
N SER A 29 -8.38 4.94 10.23
CA SER A 29 -7.83 3.77 9.53
C SER A 29 -7.69 2.54 10.44
N PHE A 30 -7.29 2.74 11.70
CA PHE A 30 -7.21 1.69 12.72
C PHE A 30 -8.56 1.06 13.14
N LYS A 31 -9.70 1.53 12.62
CA LYS A 31 -11.01 0.88 12.84
C LYS A 31 -11.05 -0.52 12.23
N TYR A 32 -10.29 -0.77 11.15
CA TYR A 32 -10.20 -2.05 10.44
C TYR A 32 -9.00 -2.90 10.89
N LYS A 33 -8.84 -3.10 12.21
CA LYS A 33 -7.67 -3.75 12.84
C LYS A 33 -7.27 -5.08 12.20
N TRP A 34 -8.25 -5.91 11.83
CA TRP A 34 -8.00 -7.20 11.20
C TRP A 34 -7.40 -7.07 9.79
N LYS A 35 -7.97 -6.21 8.94
CA LYS A 35 -7.45 -5.97 7.59
C LYS A 35 -6.03 -5.39 7.63
N LEU A 36 -5.79 -4.47 8.56
CA LEU A 36 -4.45 -3.91 8.81
C LEU A 36 -3.46 -4.97 9.26
N PHE A 37 -3.84 -5.81 10.24
CA PHE A 37 -2.98 -6.87 10.75
C PHE A 37 -2.59 -7.87 9.65
N PHE A 38 -3.57 -8.35 8.86
CA PHE A 38 -3.29 -9.26 7.74
C PHE A 38 -2.45 -8.59 6.64
N GLY A 39 -2.74 -7.33 6.31
CA GLY A 39 -1.96 -6.57 5.33
C GLY A 39 -0.49 -6.40 5.77
N ILE A 40 -0.25 -5.97 7.01
CA ILE A 40 1.10 -5.80 7.55
C ILE A 40 1.85 -7.14 7.60
N SER A 41 1.21 -8.21 8.06
CA SER A 41 1.80 -9.55 8.06
C SER A 41 2.19 -10.00 6.65
N ALA A 42 1.32 -9.75 5.65
CA ALA A 42 1.60 -10.07 4.26
C ALA A 42 2.78 -9.25 3.68
N ILE A 43 3.00 -8.00 4.12
CA ILE A 43 4.16 -7.19 3.71
C ILE A 43 5.46 -7.84 4.19
N PHE A 44 5.54 -8.21 5.47
CA PHE A 44 6.72 -8.89 6.02
C PHE A 44 7.00 -10.19 5.27
N LEU A 45 5.96 -10.97 5.01
CA LEU A 45 6.09 -12.26 4.34
C LEU A 45 6.51 -12.10 2.87
N SER A 46 5.90 -11.16 2.14
CA SER A 46 6.28 -10.83 0.76
C SER A 46 7.72 -10.30 0.66
N THR A 47 8.14 -9.49 1.63
CA THR A 47 9.51 -9.00 1.74
C THR A 47 10.48 -10.16 1.98
N GLY A 48 10.13 -11.08 2.89
CA GLY A 48 10.91 -12.31 3.14
C GLY A 48 11.12 -13.13 1.86
N PHE A 49 10.07 -13.39 1.09
CA PHE A 49 10.19 -14.08 -0.19
C PHE A 49 11.00 -13.29 -1.23
N SER A 50 10.91 -11.96 -1.22
CA SER A 50 11.68 -11.10 -2.12
C SER A 50 13.19 -11.16 -1.83
N LEU A 51 13.58 -11.31 -0.56
CA LEU A 51 14.96 -11.55 -0.14
C LEU A 51 15.41 -13.00 -0.36
N TYR A 52 14.49 -13.95 -0.34
CA TYR A 52 14.81 -15.36 -0.55
C TYR A 52 15.20 -15.67 -2.00
N ILE A 53 14.63 -14.96 -2.99
CA ILE A 53 14.96 -15.13 -4.41
C ILE A 53 16.46 -14.90 -4.69
N PRO A 54 17.09 -13.77 -4.31
CA PRO A 54 18.53 -13.56 -4.48
C PRO A 54 19.40 -14.65 -3.81
N LEU A 55 19.00 -15.13 -2.63
CA LEU A 55 19.76 -16.15 -1.91
C LEU A 55 19.72 -17.51 -2.62
N LEU A 56 18.55 -17.90 -3.14
CA LEU A 56 18.40 -19.09 -3.97
C LEU A 56 19.16 -18.96 -5.30
N LEU A 57 19.15 -17.77 -5.90
CA LEU A 57 19.89 -17.52 -7.14
C LEU A 57 21.40 -17.63 -6.93
N GLY A 58 21.93 -17.13 -5.80
CA GLY A 58 23.34 -17.32 -5.41
C GLY A 58 23.70 -18.80 -5.30
N ASN A 59 22.92 -19.58 -4.54
CA ASN A 59 23.14 -21.02 -4.39
C ASN A 59 23.05 -21.77 -5.73
N ALA A 60 22.17 -21.34 -6.65
CA ALA A 60 22.06 -21.92 -7.99
C ALA A 60 23.33 -21.69 -8.82
N VAL A 61 23.89 -20.48 -8.75
CA VAL A 61 25.13 -20.12 -9.45
C VAL A 61 26.31 -20.92 -8.88
N ASP A 62 26.40 -21.08 -7.56
CA ASP A 62 27.45 -21.87 -6.93
C ASP A 62 27.36 -23.35 -7.32
N ALA A 63 26.15 -23.93 -7.31
CA ALA A 63 25.91 -25.29 -7.78
C ALA A 63 26.30 -25.48 -9.26
N ALA A 64 26.02 -24.49 -10.11
CA ALA A 64 26.41 -24.51 -11.52
C ALA A 64 27.93 -24.41 -11.72
N ASN A 65 28.63 -23.58 -10.93
CA ASN A 65 30.09 -23.47 -10.99
C ASN A 65 30.78 -24.75 -10.52
N ASN A 66 30.25 -25.42 -9.50
CA ASN A 66 30.75 -26.71 -9.04
C ASN A 66 30.59 -27.79 -10.11
N LEU A 67 29.46 -27.81 -10.83
CA LEU A 67 29.24 -28.69 -11.98
C LEU A 67 30.27 -28.49 -13.10
N LEU A 68 30.55 -27.24 -13.44
CA LEU A 68 31.50 -26.88 -14.50
C LEU A 68 32.96 -27.19 -14.11
N SER A 69 33.29 -27.02 -12.83
CA SER A 69 34.63 -27.27 -12.29
C SER A 69 34.92 -28.76 -12.07
N SER A 70 33.87 -29.57 -11.85
CA SER A 70 33.95 -31.02 -11.62
C SER A 70 34.19 -31.86 -12.90
N ASN A 71 34.92 -31.32 -13.88
CA ASN A 71 35.24 -31.96 -15.16
C ASN A 71 36.12 -33.24 -15.04
N SER A 72 36.28 -33.80 -13.84
CA SER A 72 37.05 -35.02 -13.55
C SER A 72 36.14 -36.21 -13.24
N GLY A 73 35.67 -36.89 -14.30
CA GLY A 73 35.60 -38.36 -14.36
C GLY A 73 34.51 -39.16 -13.64
N GLU A 74 33.68 -38.58 -12.76
CA GLU A 74 32.69 -39.36 -11.99
C GLU A 74 31.23 -39.05 -12.39
N ALA A 75 30.60 -39.99 -13.10
CA ALA A 75 29.20 -39.87 -13.56
C ALA A 75 28.18 -39.78 -12.39
N SER A 76 28.53 -40.27 -11.20
CA SER A 76 27.73 -40.14 -9.98
C SER A 76 27.59 -38.67 -9.53
N THR A 77 28.70 -37.93 -9.51
CA THR A 77 28.78 -36.54 -9.02
C THR A 77 27.98 -35.55 -9.88
N ILE A 78 27.82 -35.86 -11.18
CA ILE A 78 27.04 -35.05 -12.13
C ILE A 78 25.54 -35.16 -11.86
N ASN A 79 25.04 -36.34 -11.48
CA ASN A 79 23.61 -36.56 -11.26
C ASN A 79 23.13 -35.90 -9.96
N ASP A 80 23.94 -35.96 -8.90
CA ASP A 80 23.61 -35.34 -7.61
C ASP A 80 23.53 -33.81 -7.73
N SER A 81 24.46 -33.22 -8.46
CA SER A 81 24.51 -31.77 -8.67
C SER A 81 23.37 -31.27 -9.58
N LYS A 82 22.94 -32.08 -10.57
CA LYS A 82 21.72 -31.78 -11.36
C LYS A 82 20.47 -31.80 -10.48
N ASN A 83 20.36 -32.78 -9.57
CA ASN A 83 19.23 -32.88 -8.65
C ASN A 83 19.15 -31.65 -7.72
N GLN A 84 20.30 -31.15 -7.24
CA GLN A 84 20.37 -29.91 -6.47
C GLN A 84 19.83 -28.70 -7.26
N LEU A 85 20.21 -28.58 -8.55
CA LEU A 85 19.75 -27.48 -9.39
C LEU A 85 18.24 -27.53 -9.64
N TYR A 86 17.67 -28.71 -9.88
CA TYR A 86 16.22 -28.90 -9.99
C TYR A 86 15.50 -28.53 -8.69
N PHE A 87 16.05 -28.90 -7.53
CA PHE A 87 15.50 -28.55 -6.23
C PHE A 87 15.50 -27.03 -6.00
N ILE A 88 16.59 -26.34 -6.35
CA ILE A 88 16.66 -24.87 -6.24
C ILE A 88 15.68 -24.20 -7.20
N CYS A 89 15.54 -24.71 -8.42
CA CYS A 89 14.57 -24.20 -9.41
C CYS A 89 13.13 -24.36 -8.90
N PHE A 90 12.81 -25.50 -8.28
CA PHE A 90 11.52 -25.74 -7.64
C PHE A 90 11.25 -24.78 -6.47
N LEU A 91 12.24 -24.56 -5.60
CA LEU A 91 12.15 -23.58 -4.51
C LEU A 91 11.98 -22.15 -5.02
N LEU A 92 12.68 -21.77 -6.09
CA LEU A 92 12.52 -20.47 -6.73
C LEU A 92 11.10 -20.26 -7.25
N LEU A 93 10.52 -21.28 -7.88
CA LEU A 93 9.15 -21.25 -8.37
C LEU A 93 8.17 -21.02 -7.21
N ILE A 94 8.27 -21.80 -6.14
CA ILE A 94 7.43 -21.65 -4.94
C ILE A 94 7.60 -20.26 -4.32
N SER A 95 8.85 -19.79 -4.18
CA SER A 95 9.15 -18.48 -3.61
C SER A 95 8.56 -17.34 -4.46
N SER A 96 8.60 -17.46 -5.78
CA SER A 96 8.05 -16.46 -6.71
C SER A 96 6.52 -16.39 -6.61
N ILE A 97 5.85 -17.56 -6.58
CA ILE A 97 4.40 -17.64 -6.39
C ILE A 97 4.02 -17.07 -5.02
N GLY A 98 4.75 -17.44 -3.96
CA GLY A 98 4.55 -16.93 -2.61
C GLY A 98 4.67 -15.42 -2.57
N ARG A 99 5.77 -14.86 -3.10
CA ARG A 99 5.99 -13.42 -3.21
C ARG A 99 4.82 -12.71 -3.88
N GLY A 100 4.41 -13.18 -5.06
CA GLY A 100 3.32 -12.59 -5.84
C GLY A 100 1.99 -12.64 -5.10
N THR A 101 1.69 -13.78 -4.47
CA THR A 101 0.45 -13.97 -3.69
C THR A 101 0.40 -13.01 -2.50
N PHE A 102 1.45 -12.95 -1.68
CA PHE A 102 1.50 -12.02 -0.55
C PHE A 102 1.60 -10.55 -0.99
N SER A 103 2.20 -10.29 -2.15
CA SER A 103 2.20 -8.96 -2.75
C SER A 103 0.77 -8.52 -3.10
N MET A 104 0.00 -9.39 -3.74
CA MET A 104 -1.39 -9.09 -4.10
C MET A 104 -2.26 -8.91 -2.86
N ILE A 105 -2.08 -9.76 -1.84
CA ILE A 105 -2.85 -9.71 -0.59
C ILE A 105 -2.67 -8.36 0.11
N HIS A 106 -1.44 -7.88 0.31
CA HIS A 106 -1.26 -6.62 1.04
C HIS A 106 -1.77 -5.40 0.24
N VAL A 107 -1.57 -5.37 -1.09
CA VAL A 107 -2.10 -4.32 -1.96
C VAL A 107 -3.63 -4.30 -1.90
N TYR A 108 -4.27 -5.46 -1.99
CA TYR A 108 -5.72 -5.58 -1.90
C TYR A 108 -6.26 -5.07 -0.56
N PHE A 109 -5.62 -5.43 0.55
CA PHE A 109 -6.04 -4.95 1.87
C PHE A 109 -5.84 -3.44 2.01
N GLY A 110 -4.73 -2.88 1.51
CA GLY A 110 -4.48 -1.43 1.48
C GLY A 110 -5.58 -0.68 0.72
N GLU A 111 -5.86 -1.10 -0.52
CA GLU A 111 -6.92 -0.49 -1.34
C GLU A 111 -8.30 -0.63 -0.68
N SER A 112 -8.60 -1.80 -0.10
CA SER A 112 -9.87 -2.01 0.62
C SER A 112 -10.01 -1.00 1.76
N ILE A 113 -8.97 -0.82 2.58
CA ILE A 113 -8.99 0.14 3.70
C ILE A 113 -9.17 1.58 3.17
N GLY A 114 -8.42 1.97 2.15
CA GLY A 114 -8.54 3.28 1.51
C GLY A 114 -9.97 3.55 1.03
N GLN A 115 -10.60 2.60 0.35
CA GLN A 115 -11.99 2.74 -0.12
C GLN A 115 -13.00 2.91 1.01
N HIS A 116 -12.85 2.17 2.11
CA HIS A 116 -13.75 2.28 3.26
C HIS A 116 -13.62 3.66 3.93
N ILE A 117 -12.40 4.17 4.08
CA ILE A 117 -12.15 5.50 4.65
C ILE A 117 -12.67 6.59 3.71
N GLY A 118 -12.40 6.48 2.41
CA GLY A 118 -12.91 7.41 1.42
C GLY A 118 -14.44 7.48 1.43
N TYR A 119 -15.11 6.34 1.59
CA TYR A 119 -16.57 6.30 1.75
C TYR A 119 -17.04 7.02 3.02
N GLU A 120 -16.43 6.74 4.18
CA GLU A 120 -16.80 7.36 5.46
C GLU A 120 -16.56 8.88 5.43
N LEU A 121 -15.46 9.33 4.82
CA LEU A 121 -15.14 10.75 4.64
C LEU A 121 -16.14 11.47 3.72
N ARG A 122 -16.50 10.88 2.59
CA ARG A 122 -17.53 11.44 1.70
C ARG A 122 -18.85 11.60 2.44
N MET A 123 -19.27 10.58 3.19
CA MET A 123 -20.52 10.63 3.96
C MET A 123 -20.52 11.78 4.98
N MET A 124 -19.47 11.87 5.81
CA MET A 124 -19.34 12.96 6.80
C MET A 124 -19.31 14.35 6.14
N TYR A 125 -18.66 14.46 4.97
CA TYR A 125 -18.62 15.72 4.22
C TYR A 125 -20.01 16.13 3.73
N TYR A 126 -20.77 15.19 3.13
CA TYR A 126 -22.13 15.44 2.68
C TYR A 126 -23.06 15.83 3.82
N GLU A 127 -23.02 15.13 4.94
CA GLU A 127 -23.84 15.46 6.12
C GLU A 127 -23.54 16.87 6.64
N LYS A 128 -22.26 17.29 6.63
CA LYS A 128 -21.87 18.63 7.06
C LYS A 128 -22.36 19.69 6.10
N LEU A 129 -22.32 19.43 4.80
CA LEU A 129 -22.77 20.35 3.76
C LEU A 129 -24.27 20.63 3.86
N GLN A 130 -25.08 19.59 4.11
CA GLN A 130 -26.54 19.72 4.26
C GLN A 130 -26.96 20.53 5.48
N ARG A 131 -26.18 20.51 6.57
CA ARG A 131 -26.49 21.24 7.81
C ARG A 131 -26.05 22.70 7.77
N LEU A 132 -25.44 23.16 6.68
CA LEU A 132 -24.87 24.49 6.55
C LEU A 132 -25.93 25.51 6.13
N SER A 133 -25.84 26.74 6.63
CA SER A 133 -26.88 27.75 6.41
C SER A 133 -26.94 28.22 4.95
N PHE A 134 -28.10 28.74 4.54
CA PHE A 134 -28.32 29.28 3.19
C PHE A 134 -27.34 30.41 2.84
N SER A 135 -26.97 31.24 3.82
CA SER A 135 -25.99 32.32 3.65
C SER A 135 -24.60 31.81 3.26
N TYR A 136 -24.21 30.60 3.66
CA TYR A 136 -22.94 30.01 3.24
C TYR A 136 -22.99 29.60 1.77
N HIS A 137 -24.08 28.94 1.36
CA HIS A 137 -24.27 28.49 -0.02
C HIS A 137 -24.42 29.66 -1.01
N ALA A 138 -24.94 30.81 -0.57
CA ALA A 138 -25.02 32.01 -1.40
C ALA A 138 -23.66 32.66 -1.71
N GLY A 139 -22.61 32.35 -0.93
CA GLY A 139 -21.29 32.96 -1.03
C GLY A 139 -20.23 32.14 -1.77
N VAL A 140 -20.52 30.88 -2.12
CA VAL A 140 -19.54 29.94 -2.69
C VAL A 140 -20.14 29.17 -3.86
N HIS A 141 -19.39 28.98 -4.94
CA HIS A 141 -19.85 28.18 -6.06
C HIS A 141 -19.94 26.71 -5.68
N THR A 142 -21.09 26.08 -5.93
CA THR A 142 -21.34 24.66 -5.62
C THR A 142 -20.32 23.73 -6.29
N GLY A 143 -19.87 24.06 -7.51
CA GLY A 143 -18.84 23.31 -8.23
C GLY A 143 -17.50 23.27 -7.48
N ASP A 144 -17.09 24.39 -6.88
CA ASP A 144 -15.84 24.47 -6.13
C ASP A 144 -15.92 23.63 -4.84
N LEU A 145 -17.08 23.64 -4.17
CA LEU A 145 -17.32 22.83 -2.97
C LEU A 145 -17.29 21.33 -3.27
N ILE A 146 -17.89 20.90 -4.37
CA ILE A 146 -17.92 19.49 -4.77
C ILE A 146 -16.51 19.05 -5.16
N THR A 147 -15.84 19.79 -6.04
CA THR A 147 -14.50 19.46 -6.52
C THR A 147 -13.50 19.39 -5.38
N ARG A 148 -13.53 20.36 -4.46
CA ARG A 148 -12.63 20.35 -3.30
C ARG A 148 -12.93 19.18 -2.36
N GLY A 149 -14.19 18.88 -2.10
CA GLY A 149 -14.56 17.72 -1.28
C GLY A 149 -14.09 16.40 -1.89
N ILE A 150 -14.22 16.24 -3.22
CA ILE A 150 -13.77 15.04 -3.92
C ILE A 150 -12.23 14.94 -3.88
N LEU A 151 -11.52 16.01 -4.25
CA LEU A 151 -10.05 16.02 -4.31
C LEU A 151 -9.41 15.83 -2.93
N ASP A 152 -9.94 16.49 -1.89
CA ASP A 152 -9.41 16.34 -0.53
C ASP A 152 -9.62 14.91 -0.01
N VAL A 153 -10.78 14.31 -0.25
CA VAL A 153 -11.05 12.93 0.17
C VAL A 153 -10.22 11.92 -0.62
N GLU A 154 -10.03 12.14 -1.92
CA GLU A 154 -9.17 11.31 -2.76
C GLU A 154 -7.70 11.41 -2.33
N GLY A 155 -7.24 12.62 -1.98
CA GLY A 155 -5.90 12.83 -1.43
C GLY A 155 -5.68 12.06 -0.12
N ILE A 156 -6.67 12.05 0.77
CA ILE A 156 -6.59 11.25 2.02
C ILE A 156 -6.63 9.75 1.70
N ARG A 157 -7.44 9.31 0.74
CA ARG A 157 -7.51 7.91 0.31
C ARG A 157 -6.17 7.40 -0.19
N MET A 158 -5.47 8.17 -1.01
CA MET A 158 -4.15 7.78 -1.55
C MET A 158 -3.03 7.85 -0.51
N PHE A 159 -3.19 8.65 0.56
CA PHE A 159 -2.22 8.72 1.65
C PHE A 159 -2.24 7.47 2.54
N VAL A 160 -3.42 6.87 2.74
CA VAL A 160 -3.62 5.68 3.57
C VAL A 160 -3.19 4.42 2.84
#